data_AF-A0AAJ5WB03-F1
#
_entry.id   AF-A0AAJ5WB03-F1
#
_cell.length_a   1.000
_cell.length_b   1.000
_cell.length_c   1.000
_cell.angle_alpha   90.00
_cell.angle_beta   90.00
_cell.angle_gamma   90.00
#
_symmetry.space_group_name_H-M   'P 1'
#
loop_
_entity.id
_entity.type
_entity.pdbx_description
1 polymer ?
#
loop_
_entity_poly.entity_id
_entity_poly.type
_entity_poly.pdbx_seq_one_letter_code
_entity_poly.pdbx_strand_id
1 'polypeptide(L)'
;MERLRKKLTSVLMFGILLSTILMFSQCKKDAPAVPDNLSGSNNIENTTGAVSSTTATSIDVSGATSEGGFAYAVYRDFGTTGDSNAQPTISKLRVFEDGKELGAAHSKHADISSIGKGKFSHWGNGLIFSASDNTDPRKNGRKYTFTTGGTPTEISPVVPSTETALDLSALSAEGGFAYVLYRDFGTTGDSNAQPSISTLRIFEDGKELGAAHSKHADISSIGKGKFSHWGNSLIFSASDNTNPKTNGRKYTFTTGSAPTNPTTPPVTPPETVTPPTTGGGSGVVATGLIGYAAVNGTTTGGKGGSEITVSTLQALKSAVGSDGPKIIYVSGAIKGAGDDPIYVKSNKSIIGLSGASVEGASFMVYTVSNIIVQNLKIKNYVTNAGIQIKEGAHHIWVDHCEFSADRNHGWEYYGKDISITRYSDYVTVSWNKFSNNNLSVLISAGINAEIASQDIGKLHVTLHHNFWNNISEREPTMNYGSVHLFNNYHLNNSGYSISARAGGNVRTDNEYFENCVKPISTNLAGDPPGYISGSETNLYVKSGKNDITTPLANWTPTYEYKSALNAAADVPSIVTKGAGATL
;
A
#
# COMPACT_ATOMS: atom_id res chain seq x y z
N MET A 1 50.21 31.86 -41.29
CA MET A 1 49.08 30.96 -41.61
C MET A 1 48.85 30.12 -40.36
N GLU A 2 48.37 30.77 -39.31
CA GLU A 2 46.94 31.02 -39.09
C GLU A 2 46.27 29.76 -38.58
N ARG A 3 45.67 29.71 -37.39
CA ARG A 3 45.36 30.68 -36.34
C ARG A 3 45.36 29.82 -35.06
N LEU A 4 46.10 30.21 -34.01
CA LEU A 4 45.60 31.08 -32.93
C LEU A 4 44.27 30.53 -32.36
N ARG A 5 44.24 30.01 -31.12
CA ARG A 5 44.00 30.76 -29.85
C ARG A 5 42.82 30.02 -29.18
N LYS A 6 42.66 29.77 -27.88
CA LYS A 6 43.23 30.19 -26.58
C LYS A 6 42.82 29.04 -25.62
N LYS A 7 43.66 28.46 -24.77
CA LYS A 7 44.25 28.96 -23.51
C LYS A 7 43.24 29.42 -22.44
N LEU A 8 43.38 28.74 -21.27
CA LEU A 8 43.31 29.26 -19.89
C LEU A 8 41.88 29.57 -19.37
N THR A 9 41.49 29.30 -18.12
CA THR A 9 42.14 29.37 -16.77
C THR A 9 41.08 28.85 -15.75
N SER A 10 41.29 28.44 -14.49
CA SER A 10 42.39 28.57 -13.52
C SER A 10 42.18 27.56 -12.38
N VAL A 11 43.27 27.25 -11.67
CA VAL A 11 43.40 26.43 -10.47
C VAL A 11 43.59 27.34 -9.24
N LEU A 12 43.21 26.83 -8.05
CA LEU A 12 43.62 27.18 -6.66
C LEU A 12 43.09 28.47 -6.00
N MET A 13 42.43 28.34 -4.83
CA MET A 13 43.05 28.46 -3.49
C MET A 13 42.03 28.47 -2.32
N PHE A 14 42.41 27.80 -1.21
CA PHE A 14 42.08 28.02 0.22
C PHE A 14 40.59 28.03 0.66
N GLY A 15 40.12 27.39 1.73
CA GLY A 15 40.70 26.73 2.90
C GLY A 15 39.70 26.87 4.08
N ILE A 16 39.74 25.94 5.05
CA ILE A 16 39.18 26.05 6.43
C ILE A 16 37.63 25.82 6.49
N LEU A 17 37.01 24.96 7.29
CA LEU A 17 37.23 24.52 8.68
C LEU A 17 36.57 23.14 8.94
N LEU A 18 37.28 22.31 9.72
CA LEU A 18 36.81 21.06 10.33
C LEU A 18 36.26 21.37 11.73
N SER A 19 34.98 21.08 12.01
CA SER A 19 34.33 20.86 13.32
C SER A 19 32.82 21.06 13.11
N THR A 20 31.88 20.14 13.30
CA THR A 20 31.63 19.21 14.41
C THR A 20 30.61 18.17 13.94
N ILE A 21 30.98 16.89 13.89
CA ILE A 21 30.04 15.76 13.89
C ILE A 21 30.20 15.09 15.25
N LEU A 22 29.18 15.23 16.09
CA LEU A 22 28.75 14.35 17.20
C LEU A 22 27.98 15.20 18.21
N MET A 23 26.67 15.00 18.30
CA MET A 23 25.95 14.70 19.55
C MET A 23 24.43 15.03 19.49
N PHE A 24 23.64 14.05 19.94
CA PHE A 24 22.22 14.08 20.40
C PHE A 24 21.14 14.31 19.31
N SER A 25 20.19 13.42 19.02
CA SER A 25 19.37 12.48 19.82
C SER A 25 18.73 13.11 21.07
N GLN A 26 17.40 13.24 21.00
CA GLN A 26 16.44 13.72 22.00
C GLN A 26 16.28 15.25 22.14
N CYS A 27 15.08 15.74 21.84
CA CYS A 27 14.35 16.60 22.77
C CYS A 27 12.85 16.61 22.43
N LYS A 28 12.07 16.05 23.36
CA LYS A 28 10.64 16.29 23.54
C LYS A 28 10.42 17.78 23.80
N LYS A 29 9.17 18.22 23.54
CA LYS A 29 8.56 19.40 24.14
C LYS A 29 8.87 19.42 25.64
N ASP A 30 9.74 20.31 26.06
CA ASP A 30 9.70 20.97 27.36
C ASP A 30 10.32 22.37 27.19
N ALA A 31 9.55 23.37 27.59
CA ALA A 31 9.88 24.79 27.45
C ALA A 31 10.97 25.22 28.45
N PRO A 32 11.86 26.16 28.10
CA PRO A 32 12.58 26.94 29.09
C PRO A 32 11.76 28.15 29.52
N ALA A 33 11.85 28.46 30.80
CA ALA A 33 11.20 29.56 31.51
C ALA A 33 11.63 30.96 31.01
N VAL A 34 10.71 31.90 31.18
CA VAL A 34 10.85 33.35 31.00
C VAL A 34 11.72 33.95 32.12
N PRO A 35 12.60 34.93 31.84
CA PRO A 35 13.06 35.86 32.86
C PRO A 35 12.10 37.06 32.97
N ASP A 36 11.47 37.19 34.14
CA ASP A 36 10.81 38.41 34.59
C ASP A 36 11.84 39.52 34.81
N ASN A 37 11.59 40.73 34.27
CA ASN A 37 11.68 41.96 35.05
C ASN A 37 11.12 43.19 34.33
N LEU A 38 10.18 43.86 35.04
CA LEU A 38 9.99 45.32 35.22
C LEU A 38 9.75 46.18 33.95
N SER A 39 8.88 47.19 33.90
CA SER A 39 7.98 47.87 34.84
C SER A 39 7.39 49.04 34.04
N GLY A 40 6.13 49.46 34.26
CA GLY A 40 5.70 50.78 33.78
C GLY A 40 4.20 50.95 33.61
N SER A 41 3.61 51.76 34.49
CA SER A 41 2.20 52.12 34.60
C SER A 41 1.73 53.16 33.57
N ASN A 42 0.47 53.09 33.11
CA ASN A 42 -0.59 54.12 33.27
C ASN A 42 -1.71 54.06 32.20
N ASN A 43 -2.93 53.80 32.69
CA ASN A 43 -4.18 54.58 32.54
C ASN A 43 -4.69 55.16 31.20
N ILE A 44 -5.96 54.78 30.92
CA ILE A 44 -7.12 55.60 30.44
C ILE A 44 -7.01 56.05 28.95
N GLU A 45 -7.94 55.78 28.02
CA GLU A 45 -9.33 56.21 27.93
C GLU A 45 -9.95 55.66 26.63
N ASN A 46 -11.27 55.51 26.63
CA ASN A 46 -12.08 55.14 25.47
C ASN A 46 -12.50 56.41 24.71
N THR A 47 -12.00 56.62 23.49
CA THR A 47 -12.59 57.58 22.55
C THR A 47 -12.66 57.01 21.14
N THR A 48 -13.88 57.01 20.63
CA THR A 48 -14.33 56.65 19.29
C THR A 48 -13.68 57.49 18.18
N GLY A 49 -13.35 56.81 17.07
CA GLY A 49 -13.47 57.35 15.72
C GLY A 49 -12.27 58.12 15.16
N ALA A 50 -11.38 57.41 14.46
CA ALA A 50 -10.69 57.95 13.29
C ALA A 50 -10.24 56.79 12.38
N VAL A 51 -10.70 56.80 11.14
CA VAL A 51 -10.23 55.96 10.04
C VAL A 51 -8.77 56.32 9.81
N SER A 52 -7.84 55.52 10.34
CA SER A 52 -6.41 55.64 10.06
C SER A 52 -6.08 54.78 8.85
N SER A 53 -5.71 55.44 7.75
CA SER A 53 -5.18 54.80 6.55
C SER A 53 -3.93 54.00 6.93
N THR A 54 -4.07 52.68 7.04
CA THR A 54 -2.95 51.77 7.27
C THR A 54 -2.15 51.66 5.98
N THR A 55 -1.08 52.45 5.87
CA THR A 55 -0.14 52.34 4.75
C THR A 55 0.51 50.96 4.78
N ALA A 56 0.23 50.13 3.78
CA ALA A 56 0.75 48.76 3.70
C ALA A 56 2.29 48.78 3.58
N THR A 57 2.97 48.14 4.51
CA THR A 57 4.44 48.06 4.58
C THR A 57 4.95 46.87 3.78
N SER A 58 6.04 47.02 3.04
CA SER A 58 6.59 45.93 2.21
C SER A 58 7.19 44.80 3.05
N ILE A 59 6.91 43.57 2.66
CA ILE A 59 7.60 42.36 3.13
C ILE A 59 8.71 42.07 2.11
N ASP A 60 9.97 42.08 2.55
CA ASP A 60 11.07 41.60 1.72
C ASP A 60 11.08 40.07 1.74
N VAL A 61 10.62 39.49 0.64
CA VAL A 61 10.56 38.03 0.48
C VAL A 61 11.84 37.46 -0.12
N SER A 62 12.78 38.28 -0.59
CA SER A 62 14.03 37.76 -1.17
C SER A 62 14.87 36.97 -0.17
N GLY A 63 14.82 37.35 1.11
CA GLY A 63 15.44 36.65 2.24
C GLY A 63 14.55 35.62 2.94
N ALA A 64 13.36 35.29 2.41
CA ALA A 64 12.46 34.34 3.06
C ALA A 64 13.05 32.92 3.08
N THR A 65 12.94 32.26 4.24
CA THR A 65 13.38 30.87 4.41
C THR A 65 12.24 29.93 3.99
N SER A 66 12.54 28.89 3.22
CA SER A 66 11.55 27.86 2.93
C SER A 66 11.41 26.93 4.14
N GLU A 67 10.19 26.77 4.63
CA GLU A 67 9.85 25.89 5.77
C GLU A 67 9.33 24.52 5.30
N GLY A 68 9.41 24.23 4.00
CA GLY A 68 8.87 23.04 3.34
C GLY A 68 7.46 23.23 2.76
N GLY A 69 7.15 22.45 1.72
CA GLY A 69 5.88 22.57 0.99
C GLY A 69 5.69 23.96 0.37
N PHE A 70 4.54 24.58 0.61
CA PHE A 70 4.20 25.93 0.15
C PHE A 70 4.54 27.05 1.16
N ALA A 71 5.13 26.71 2.31
CA ALA A 71 5.37 27.65 3.41
C ALA A 71 6.72 28.37 3.31
N TYR A 72 6.69 29.68 3.55
CA TYR A 72 7.86 30.54 3.60
C TYR A 72 7.80 31.42 4.86
N ALA A 73 8.95 31.54 5.53
CA ALA A 73 9.09 32.31 6.75
C ALA A 73 9.89 33.60 6.53
N VAL A 74 9.41 34.69 7.13
CA VAL A 74 10.10 35.96 7.27
C VAL A 74 10.13 36.33 8.74
N TYR A 75 11.33 36.58 9.28
CA TYR A 75 11.52 36.93 10.69
C TYR A 75 11.91 38.40 10.83
N ARG A 76 11.05 39.19 11.48
CA ARG A 76 11.28 40.60 11.81
C ARG A 76 10.26 41.07 12.83
N ASP A 77 10.50 42.25 13.40
CA ASP A 77 9.44 42.96 14.10
C ASP A 77 8.38 43.47 13.09
N PHE A 78 7.15 43.01 13.26
CA PHE A 78 6.00 43.40 12.45
C PHE A 78 5.14 44.48 13.12
N GLY A 79 5.50 44.98 14.31
CA GLY A 79 4.77 46.07 14.97
C GLY A 79 3.40 45.67 15.54
N THR A 80 3.15 44.37 15.73
CA THR A 80 1.96 43.84 16.41
C THR A 80 2.32 42.56 17.15
N THR A 81 1.59 42.26 18.22
CA THR A 81 1.80 41.03 19.01
C THR A 81 1.52 39.81 18.15
N GLY A 82 2.46 38.87 18.05
CA GLY A 82 2.24 37.58 17.42
C GLY A 82 1.35 36.66 18.27
N ASP A 83 0.77 35.65 17.61
CA ASP A 83 0.01 34.59 18.25
C ASP A 83 0.88 33.83 19.27
N SER A 84 0.22 33.27 20.28
CA SER A 84 0.84 32.47 21.32
C SER A 84 -0.04 31.28 21.70
N ASN A 85 0.50 30.31 22.43
CA ASN A 85 -0.30 29.17 22.92
C ASN A 85 -1.44 29.61 23.84
N ALA A 86 -1.28 30.71 24.58
CA ALA A 86 -2.31 31.26 25.46
C ALA A 86 -3.34 32.09 24.69
N GLN A 87 -2.94 32.74 23.60
CA GLN A 87 -3.77 33.61 22.78
C GLN A 87 -3.49 33.33 21.30
N PRO A 88 -4.09 32.29 20.72
CA PRO A 88 -3.72 31.75 19.40
C PRO A 88 -4.19 32.59 18.21
N THR A 89 -4.99 33.64 18.45
CA THR A 89 -5.53 34.56 17.43
C THR A 89 -5.36 36.03 17.82
N ILE A 90 -4.37 36.36 18.66
CA ILE A 90 -4.15 37.75 19.11
C ILE A 90 -3.52 38.63 18.03
N SER A 91 -2.83 38.03 17.05
CA SER A 91 -2.16 38.77 16.00
C SER A 91 -3.16 39.58 15.17
N LYS A 92 -2.88 40.88 15.02
CA LYS A 92 -3.66 41.77 14.14
C LYS A 92 -2.99 41.97 12.79
N LEU A 93 -2.03 41.10 12.45
CA LEU A 93 -1.27 41.20 11.22
C LEU A 93 -2.15 40.79 10.04
N ARG A 94 -2.23 41.67 9.04
CA ARG A 94 -2.89 41.39 7.75
C ARG A 94 -1.84 41.35 6.67
N VAL A 95 -1.86 40.33 5.83
CA VAL A 95 -0.88 40.13 4.76
C VAL A 95 -1.57 40.27 3.41
N PHE A 96 -0.91 40.90 2.45
CA PHE A 96 -1.45 41.15 1.13
C PHE A 96 -0.46 40.68 0.07
N GLU A 97 -0.98 40.11 -1.02
CA GLU A 97 -0.27 39.76 -2.25
C GLU A 97 -0.84 40.62 -3.38
N ASP A 98 0.00 41.45 -4.00
CA ASP A 98 -0.38 42.41 -5.04
C ASP A 98 -1.58 43.29 -4.63
N GLY A 99 -1.65 43.66 -3.35
CA GLY A 99 -2.72 44.46 -2.76
C GLY A 99 -3.99 43.70 -2.40
N LYS A 100 -4.09 42.40 -2.73
CA LYS A 100 -5.18 41.52 -2.30
C LYS A 100 -4.84 40.85 -0.98
N GLU A 101 -5.74 40.92 0.01
CA GLU A 101 -5.50 40.28 1.30
C GLU A 101 -5.41 38.76 1.15
N LEU A 102 -4.36 38.20 1.73
CA LEU A 102 -4.14 36.78 1.90
C LEU A 102 -4.93 36.28 3.11
N GLY A 103 -5.41 35.05 3.05
CA GLY A 103 -6.11 34.40 4.16
C GLY A 103 -6.27 32.90 3.91
N ALA A 104 -6.58 32.08 4.91
CA ALA A 104 -6.92 32.43 6.29
C ALA A 104 -5.71 32.86 7.16
N ALA A 105 -5.90 33.90 7.97
CA ALA A 105 -4.98 34.24 9.06
C ALA A 105 -5.00 33.18 10.18
N HIS A 106 -4.03 33.23 11.11
CA HIS A 106 -3.90 32.30 12.24
C HIS A 106 -3.85 30.81 11.84
N SER A 107 -3.45 30.54 10.59
CA SER A 107 -3.42 29.18 10.08
C SER A 107 -2.36 28.36 10.81
N LYS A 108 -2.62 27.07 10.99
CA LYS A 108 -1.59 26.14 11.47
C LYS A 108 -0.44 26.11 10.46
N HIS A 109 0.81 26.09 10.91
CA HIS A 109 1.98 26.02 10.02
C HIS A 109 1.89 24.84 9.05
N ALA A 110 1.33 23.71 9.50
CA ALA A 110 1.06 22.55 8.67
C ALA A 110 0.12 22.86 7.50
N ASP A 111 -0.96 23.61 7.71
CA ASP A 111 -1.91 23.95 6.64
C ASP A 111 -1.28 24.92 5.64
N ILE A 112 -0.41 25.81 6.10
CA ILE A 112 0.33 26.73 5.22
C ILE A 112 1.30 25.93 4.33
N SER A 113 1.96 24.91 4.88
CA SER A 113 2.91 24.10 4.11
C SER A 113 2.23 23.08 3.19
N SER A 114 1.14 22.44 3.61
CA SER A 114 0.48 21.36 2.84
C SER A 114 -0.64 21.84 1.92
N ILE A 115 -1.36 22.90 2.29
CA ILE A 115 -2.48 23.45 1.49
C ILE A 115 -2.04 24.74 0.80
N GLY A 116 -1.43 25.65 1.55
CA GLY A 116 -1.07 26.98 1.11
C GLY A 116 -2.29 27.85 0.80
N LYS A 117 -2.36 28.39 -0.42
CA LYS A 117 -3.43 29.20 -1.00
C LYS A 117 -3.66 30.53 -0.28
N GLY A 118 -2.58 31.19 0.13
CA GLY A 118 -2.64 32.49 0.80
C GLY A 118 -2.85 32.38 2.32
N LYS A 119 -2.81 31.18 2.90
CA LYS A 119 -2.82 31.01 4.35
C LYS A 119 -1.56 31.62 4.97
N PHE A 120 -1.71 32.20 6.16
CA PHE A 120 -0.58 32.71 6.93
C PHE A 120 -0.77 32.60 8.45
N SER A 121 0.34 32.66 9.18
CA SER A 121 0.43 32.64 10.64
C SER A 121 1.51 33.59 11.12
N HIS A 122 1.28 34.31 12.21
CA HIS A 122 2.24 35.24 12.77
C HIS A 122 2.48 34.90 14.23
N TRP A 123 3.63 34.33 14.57
CA TRP A 123 3.99 33.88 15.92
C TRP A 123 5.30 34.54 16.37
N GLY A 124 5.28 35.22 17.52
CA GLY A 124 6.42 36.04 17.96
C GLY A 124 6.82 37.06 16.89
N ASN A 125 8.06 36.97 16.40
CA ASN A 125 8.60 37.80 15.31
C ASN A 125 8.61 37.08 13.94
N GLY A 126 7.96 35.93 13.83
CA GLY A 126 7.94 35.11 12.62
C GLY A 126 6.60 35.19 11.90
N LEU A 127 6.63 35.56 10.62
CA LEU A 127 5.51 35.40 9.70
C LEU A 127 5.77 34.19 8.81
N ILE A 128 4.89 33.20 8.88
CA ILE A 128 4.88 32.05 7.96
C ILE A 128 3.68 32.20 7.04
N PHE A 129 3.88 32.13 5.73
CA PHE A 129 2.81 32.33 4.75
C PHE A 129 3.07 31.56 3.45
N SER A 130 2.06 31.53 2.58
CA SER A 130 2.12 30.96 1.23
C SER A 130 1.58 31.95 0.21
N ALA A 131 2.03 31.86 -1.04
CA ALA A 131 1.42 32.60 -2.14
C ALA A 131 -0.03 32.11 -2.39
N SER A 132 -0.89 32.97 -2.94
CA SER A 132 -2.32 32.62 -3.16
C SER A 132 -2.53 31.45 -4.13
N ASP A 133 -1.57 31.20 -5.01
CA ASP A 133 -1.58 30.11 -5.99
C ASP A 133 -0.56 29.00 -5.69
N ASN A 134 0.15 29.09 -4.55
CA ASN A 134 1.22 28.17 -4.11
C ASN A 134 2.57 28.31 -4.84
N THR A 135 2.77 29.34 -5.63
CA THR A 135 4.10 29.63 -6.21
C THR A 135 5.12 30.08 -5.15
N ASP A 136 6.41 29.91 -5.40
CA ASP A 136 7.50 30.39 -4.52
C ASP A 136 7.46 31.94 -4.44
N PRO A 137 7.13 32.55 -3.28
CA PRO A 137 7.03 34.00 -3.11
C PRO A 137 8.32 34.74 -3.45
N ARG A 138 9.48 34.06 -3.40
CA ARG A 138 10.79 34.65 -3.70
C ARG A 138 11.03 34.80 -5.20
N LYS A 139 10.25 34.09 -6.03
CA LYS A 139 10.48 33.93 -7.48
C LYS A 139 9.28 34.32 -8.33
N ASN A 140 8.09 34.43 -7.75
CA ASN A 140 6.86 34.67 -8.51
C ASN A 140 6.66 36.13 -8.96
N GLY A 141 7.56 37.04 -8.57
CA GLY A 141 7.53 38.45 -8.98
C GLY A 141 6.43 39.28 -8.33
N ARG A 142 5.70 38.72 -7.34
CA ARG A 142 4.59 39.42 -6.66
C ARG A 142 5.09 40.29 -5.52
N LYS A 143 4.33 41.35 -5.23
CA LYS A 143 4.60 42.26 -4.13
C LYS A 143 3.82 41.85 -2.89
N TYR A 144 4.54 41.56 -1.82
CA TYR A 144 3.95 41.23 -0.53
C TYR A 144 4.01 42.42 0.42
N THR A 145 2.89 42.75 1.05
CA THR A 145 2.80 43.83 2.03
C THR A 145 2.02 43.41 3.27
N PHE A 146 2.14 44.14 4.36
CA PHE A 146 1.35 43.93 5.56
C PHE A 146 0.82 45.23 6.17
N THR A 147 -0.23 45.11 6.97
CA THR A 147 -0.71 46.19 7.85
C THR A 147 -0.88 45.68 9.27
N THR A 148 -0.74 46.60 10.23
CA THR A 148 -0.93 46.37 11.66
C THR A 148 -2.19 47.12 12.10
N GLY A 149 -3.35 46.48 12.02
CA GLY A 149 -4.62 47.11 12.38
C GLY A 149 -5.82 46.54 11.58
N GLY A 150 -6.81 46.05 12.32
CA GLY A 150 -8.01 45.38 11.80
C GLY A 150 -8.10 43.92 12.25
N THR A 151 -9.24 43.29 11.95
CA THR A 151 -9.40 41.84 12.09
C THR A 151 -8.94 41.20 10.78
N PRO A 152 -7.91 40.36 10.78
CA PRO A 152 -7.50 39.64 9.58
C PRO A 152 -8.65 38.81 9.01
N THR A 153 -8.60 38.53 7.71
CA THR A 153 -9.59 37.63 7.09
C THR A 153 -9.43 36.21 7.64
N GLU A 154 -10.21 35.89 8.66
CA GLU A 154 -10.46 34.55 9.17
C GLU A 154 -11.56 33.89 8.33
N ILE A 155 -11.44 32.59 8.06
CA ILE A 155 -12.58 31.82 7.53
C ILE A 155 -13.35 31.33 8.76
N SER A 156 -14.62 31.72 8.89
CA SER A 156 -15.48 31.30 10.00
C SER A 156 -15.52 29.77 10.17
N PRO A 157 -15.60 29.27 11.41
CA PRO A 157 -15.72 27.83 11.65
C PRO A 157 -17.00 27.29 11.03
N VAL A 158 -16.87 26.26 10.20
CA VAL A 158 -17.99 25.58 9.54
C VAL A 158 -18.85 24.88 10.60
N VAL A 159 -20.11 25.31 10.71
CA VAL A 159 -21.22 24.65 11.44
C VAL A 159 -21.47 23.25 10.82
N PRO A 160 -21.74 22.20 11.62
CA PRO A 160 -21.65 20.81 11.17
C PRO A 160 -22.68 20.46 10.09
N SER A 161 -22.22 19.87 8.99
CA SER A 161 -23.07 19.05 8.13
C SER A 161 -23.58 17.86 8.95
N THR A 162 -24.86 17.55 8.84
CA THR A 162 -25.50 16.47 9.62
C THR A 162 -24.79 15.14 9.40
N GLU A 163 -24.19 14.60 10.46
CA GLU A 163 -23.57 13.28 10.49
C GLU A 163 -24.58 12.19 10.10
N THR A 164 -24.26 11.41 9.07
CA THR A 164 -25.05 10.26 8.62
C THR A 164 -24.48 8.97 9.21
N ALA A 165 -25.32 8.08 9.75
CA ALA A 165 -24.86 6.82 10.33
C ALA A 165 -24.33 5.83 9.27
N LEU A 166 -23.24 5.14 9.58
CA LEU A 166 -22.78 3.98 8.79
C LEU A 166 -23.63 2.75 9.13
N ASP A 167 -24.01 1.98 8.10
CA ASP A 167 -24.64 0.68 8.29
C ASP A 167 -23.56 -0.36 8.62
N LEU A 168 -23.41 -0.64 9.91
CA LEU A 168 -22.41 -1.58 10.40
C LEU A 168 -22.71 -3.03 10.01
N SER A 169 -23.96 -3.37 9.68
CA SER A 169 -24.33 -4.72 9.29
C SER A 169 -23.72 -5.09 7.93
N ALA A 170 -23.62 -4.11 7.03
CA ALA A 170 -23.06 -4.22 5.69
C ALA A 170 -21.51 -4.21 5.65
N LEU A 171 -20.83 -4.04 6.79
CA LEU A 171 -19.37 -4.08 6.84
C LEU A 171 -18.82 -5.49 6.55
N SER A 172 -17.82 -5.55 5.68
CA SER A 172 -17.02 -6.75 5.43
C SER A 172 -15.62 -6.55 6.00
N ALA A 173 -15.04 -7.58 6.64
CA ALA A 173 -13.65 -7.51 7.06
C ALA A 173 -12.73 -7.64 5.83
N GLU A 174 -11.74 -6.75 5.68
CA GLU A 174 -10.72 -6.80 4.62
C GLU A 174 -9.37 -7.36 5.12
N GLY A 175 -9.34 -7.81 6.38
CA GLY A 175 -8.15 -8.34 7.05
C GLY A 175 -7.49 -7.33 8.03
N GLY A 176 -6.93 -7.85 9.12
CA GLY A 176 -6.34 -7.04 10.19
C GLY A 176 -7.37 -6.17 10.88
N PHE A 177 -7.10 -4.87 10.99
CA PHE A 177 -8.00 -3.90 11.60
C PHE A 177 -8.96 -3.22 10.61
N ALA A 178 -8.89 -3.57 9.32
CA ALA A 178 -9.65 -2.91 8.26
C ALA A 178 -11.02 -3.54 8.01
N TYR A 179 -12.04 -2.69 7.92
CA TYR A 179 -13.39 -3.01 7.52
C TYR A 179 -13.78 -2.15 6.32
N VAL A 180 -14.47 -2.73 5.35
CA VAL A 180 -14.93 -2.06 4.15
C VAL A 180 -16.45 -1.95 4.11
N LEU A 181 -16.92 -0.82 3.60
CA LEU A 181 -18.30 -0.59 3.21
C LEU A 181 -18.34 -0.16 1.74
N TYR A 182 -19.09 -0.86 0.91
CA TYR A 182 -19.32 -0.51 -0.50
C TYR A 182 -20.65 0.21 -0.66
N ARG A 183 -20.60 1.52 -0.92
CA ARG A 183 -21.79 2.33 -1.24
C ARG A 183 -21.40 3.67 -1.85
N ASP A 184 -22.38 4.33 -2.47
CA ASP A 184 -22.25 5.75 -2.78
C ASP A 184 -22.37 6.57 -1.49
N PHE A 185 -21.37 7.42 -1.23
CA PHE A 185 -21.31 8.33 -0.10
C PHE A 185 -21.68 9.78 -0.48
N GLY A 186 -22.03 10.05 -1.73
CA GLY A 186 -22.40 11.39 -2.20
C GLY A 186 -21.20 12.34 -2.33
N THR A 187 -19.98 11.81 -2.43
CA THR A 187 -18.75 12.57 -2.69
C THR A 187 -17.78 11.74 -3.52
N THR A 188 -16.89 12.39 -4.26
CA THR A 188 -15.86 11.71 -5.04
C THR A 188 -14.89 10.98 -4.11
N GLY A 189 -14.68 9.69 -4.35
CA GLY A 189 -13.61 8.92 -3.70
C GLY A 189 -12.24 9.24 -4.30
N ASP A 190 -11.20 8.95 -3.54
CA ASP A 190 -9.81 8.99 -3.98
C ASP A 190 -9.57 8.08 -5.18
N SER A 191 -8.53 8.41 -5.93
CA SER A 191 -8.08 7.63 -7.08
C SER A 191 -6.57 7.78 -7.27
N ASN A 192 -5.95 6.98 -8.14
CA ASN A 192 -4.53 7.13 -8.45
C ASN A 192 -4.20 8.51 -9.06
N ALA A 193 -5.13 9.10 -9.80
CA ALA A 193 -4.95 10.42 -10.41
C ALA A 193 -5.13 11.55 -9.38
N GLN A 194 -6.00 11.34 -8.38
CA GLN A 194 -6.33 12.31 -7.35
C GLN A 194 -6.42 11.59 -5.99
N PRO A 195 -5.27 11.30 -5.35
CA PRO A 195 -5.19 10.38 -4.20
C PRO A 195 -5.71 10.96 -2.87
N SER A 196 -6.16 12.22 -2.89
CA SER A 196 -6.70 12.91 -1.73
C SER A 196 -7.84 13.85 -2.12
N ILE A 197 -8.60 13.51 -3.17
CA ILE A 197 -9.75 14.33 -3.60
C ILE A 197 -10.95 14.14 -2.67
N SER A 198 -10.99 13.04 -1.93
CA SER A 198 -12.16 12.75 -1.14
C SER A 198 -12.40 13.75 -0.01
N THR A 199 -13.66 14.12 0.16
CA THR A 199 -14.10 14.98 1.27
C THR A 199 -14.86 14.21 2.34
N LEU A 200 -14.78 12.87 2.30
CA LEU A 200 -15.47 12.02 3.25
C LEU A 200 -14.77 12.09 4.62
N ARG A 201 -15.50 12.45 5.66
CA ARG A 201 -15.02 12.46 7.05
C ARG A 201 -15.74 11.38 7.82
N ILE A 202 -15.03 10.61 8.63
CA ILE A 202 -15.59 9.51 9.44
C ILE A 202 -15.43 9.84 10.90
N PHE A 203 -16.44 9.52 11.71
CA PHE A 203 -16.46 9.77 13.14
C PHE A 203 -16.78 8.46 13.88
N GLU A 204 -16.13 8.28 15.03
CA GLU A 204 -16.38 7.23 16.01
C GLU A 204 -16.84 7.92 17.30
N ASP A 205 -18.07 7.67 17.71
CA ASP A 205 -18.72 8.32 18.86
C ASP A 205 -18.61 9.86 18.82
N GLY A 206 -18.76 10.44 17.61
CA GLY A 206 -18.65 11.89 17.37
C GLY A 206 -17.22 12.43 17.31
N LYS A 207 -16.20 11.60 17.51
CA LYS A 207 -14.79 11.96 17.34
C LYS A 207 -14.32 11.58 15.94
N GLU A 208 -13.79 12.54 15.18
CA GLU A 208 -13.27 12.27 13.85
C GLU A 208 -12.12 11.25 13.90
N LEU A 209 -12.26 10.21 13.08
CA LEU A 209 -11.25 9.21 12.83
C LEU A 209 -10.19 9.77 11.90
N GLY A 210 -8.95 9.33 12.04
CA GLY A 210 -7.86 9.71 11.16
C GLY A 210 -6.64 8.82 11.34
N ALA A 211 -5.71 8.79 10.38
CA ALA A 211 -5.68 9.63 9.18
C ALA A 211 -6.59 9.10 8.04
N ALA A 212 -7.33 10.00 7.40
CA ALA A 212 -7.97 9.85 6.09
C ALA A 212 -6.94 9.68 4.96
N HIS A 213 -7.40 9.24 3.79
CA HIS A 213 -6.55 8.95 2.62
C HIS A 213 -5.40 7.97 2.96
N SER A 214 -5.58 7.19 4.02
CA SER A 214 -4.57 6.24 4.45
C SER A 214 -4.46 5.13 3.41
N LYS A 215 -3.23 4.65 3.17
CA LYS A 215 -3.05 3.43 2.40
C LYS A 215 -3.88 2.30 3.04
N HIS A 216 -4.55 1.48 2.24
CA HIS A 216 -5.37 0.37 2.74
C HIS A 216 -4.53 -0.59 3.61
N ALA A 217 -3.25 -0.76 3.26
CA ALA A 217 -2.25 -1.46 4.06
C ALA A 217 -2.05 -0.85 5.47
N ASP A 218 -2.02 0.48 5.63
CA ASP A 218 -1.87 1.11 6.95
C ASP A 218 -3.16 0.95 7.78
N ILE A 219 -4.32 1.00 7.14
CA ILE A 219 -5.60 0.78 7.82
C ILE A 219 -5.68 -0.67 8.33
N SER A 220 -5.25 -1.64 7.53
CA SER A 220 -5.29 -3.06 7.91
C SER A 220 -4.21 -3.44 8.93
N SER A 221 -2.97 -2.97 8.76
CA SER A 221 -1.84 -3.39 9.59
C SER A 221 -1.60 -2.53 10.84
N ILE A 222 -1.93 -1.22 10.79
CA ILE A 222 -1.77 -0.28 11.92
C ILE A 222 -3.12 0.00 12.55
N GLY A 223 -4.12 0.29 11.71
CA GLY A 223 -5.44 0.73 12.13
C GLY A 223 -5.40 2.10 12.81
N LYS A 224 -5.97 2.18 14.01
CA LYS A 224 -6.00 3.35 14.92
C LYS A 224 -6.81 4.52 14.36
N GLY A 225 -7.96 4.22 13.79
CA GLY A 225 -8.85 5.25 13.24
C GLY A 225 -8.46 5.68 11.83
N LYS A 226 -7.44 5.07 11.22
CA LYS A 226 -7.12 5.34 9.81
C LYS A 226 -8.28 4.94 8.91
N PHE A 227 -8.49 5.71 7.85
CA PHE A 227 -9.49 5.41 6.84
C PHE A 227 -9.09 5.90 5.43
N SER A 228 -9.76 5.34 4.43
CA SER A 228 -9.64 5.66 2.99
C SER A 228 -11.02 5.61 2.37
N HIS A 229 -11.36 6.62 1.59
CA HIS A 229 -12.55 6.56 0.74
C HIS A 229 -12.08 6.53 -0.71
N TRP A 230 -12.10 5.35 -1.34
CA TRP A 230 -11.53 5.09 -2.66
C TRP A 230 -12.63 4.61 -3.60
N GLY A 231 -12.89 5.34 -4.68
CA GLY A 231 -14.07 5.10 -5.52
C GLY A 231 -15.38 5.13 -4.70
N ASN A 232 -16.13 4.03 -4.69
CA ASN A 232 -17.37 3.86 -3.91
C ASN A 232 -17.16 2.97 -2.66
N SER A 233 -15.93 2.91 -2.16
CA SER A 233 -15.57 2.08 -1.01
C SER A 233 -14.99 2.94 0.11
N LEU A 234 -15.53 2.77 1.32
CA LEU A 234 -14.92 3.28 2.53
C LEU A 234 -14.22 2.12 3.24
N ILE A 235 -12.92 2.23 3.46
CA ILE A 235 -12.13 1.30 4.25
C ILE A 235 -11.68 2.04 5.51
N PHE A 236 -11.93 1.50 6.70
CA PHE A 236 -11.54 2.14 7.95
C PHE A 236 -11.25 1.13 9.07
N SER A 237 -10.69 1.62 10.15
CA SER A 237 -10.43 0.87 11.40
C SER A 237 -11.01 1.62 12.59
N ALA A 238 -11.40 0.93 13.65
CA ALA A 238 -11.73 1.58 14.92
C ALA A 238 -10.50 2.29 15.51
N SER A 239 -10.71 3.32 16.33
CA SER A 239 -9.61 4.11 16.91
C SER A 239 -8.69 3.28 17.83
N ASP A 240 -9.22 2.22 18.43
CA ASP A 240 -8.49 1.30 19.30
C ASP A 240 -8.16 -0.04 18.66
N ASN A 241 -8.52 -0.25 17.39
CA ASN A 241 -8.41 -1.49 16.61
C ASN A 241 -9.41 -2.62 16.95
N THR A 242 -10.43 -2.34 17.76
CA THR A 242 -11.52 -3.31 17.97
C THR A 242 -12.41 -3.45 16.74
N ASN A 243 -13.16 -4.56 16.65
CA ASN A 243 -14.10 -4.82 15.56
C ASN A 243 -15.26 -3.79 15.57
N PRO A 244 -15.41 -2.91 14.56
CA PRO A 244 -16.49 -1.93 14.50
C PRO A 244 -17.89 -2.53 14.48
N LYS A 245 -18.06 -3.79 14.05
CA LYS A 245 -19.36 -4.48 14.03
C LYS A 245 -19.84 -4.88 15.42
N THR A 246 -18.94 -5.03 16.39
CA THR A 246 -19.24 -5.63 17.70
C THR A 246 -18.76 -4.81 18.89
N ASN A 247 -18.01 -3.72 18.69
CA ASN A 247 -17.47 -2.91 19.78
C ASN A 247 -18.48 -1.95 20.43
N GLY A 248 -19.71 -1.89 19.92
CA GLY A 248 -20.80 -1.08 20.47
C GLY A 248 -20.68 0.42 20.21
N ARG A 249 -19.70 0.86 19.41
CA ARG A 249 -19.50 2.27 19.06
C ARG A 249 -20.37 2.70 17.89
N LYS A 250 -20.72 3.99 17.86
CA LYS A 250 -21.47 4.59 16.76
C LYS A 250 -20.50 5.17 15.74
N TYR A 251 -20.65 4.77 14.48
CA TYR A 251 -19.87 5.34 13.39
C TYR A 251 -20.75 6.18 12.47
N THR A 252 -20.29 7.37 12.15
CA THR A 252 -21.00 8.35 11.30
C THR A 252 -20.04 8.95 10.27
N PHE A 253 -20.60 9.57 9.23
CA PHE A 253 -19.82 10.28 8.22
C PHE A 253 -20.45 11.61 7.82
N THR A 254 -19.64 12.51 7.28
CA THR A 254 -20.08 13.75 6.61
C THR A 254 -19.38 13.93 5.28
N THR A 255 -19.98 14.74 4.40
CA THR A 255 -19.41 15.17 3.12
C THR A 255 -19.33 16.70 3.05
N GLY A 256 -18.50 17.22 2.15
CA GLY A 256 -18.43 18.66 1.85
C GLY A 256 -17.33 19.44 2.56
N SER A 257 -16.42 18.78 3.28
CA SER A 257 -15.21 19.39 3.85
C SER A 257 -14.09 18.36 3.97
N ALA A 258 -12.84 18.74 3.69
CA ALA A 258 -11.71 17.81 3.75
C ALA A 258 -11.46 17.28 5.17
N PRO A 259 -10.93 16.05 5.34
CA PRO A 259 -10.66 15.45 6.64
C PRO A 259 -9.53 16.14 7.43
N THR A 260 -9.59 16.10 8.76
CA THR A 260 -8.59 16.73 9.63
C THR A 260 -7.38 15.81 9.91
N ASN A 261 -6.55 15.56 8.89
CA ASN A 261 -5.42 14.63 9.02
C ASN A 261 -4.23 15.13 9.87
N PRO A 262 -3.64 14.30 10.75
CA PRO A 262 -2.25 14.46 11.21
C PRO A 262 -1.28 14.08 10.08
N THR A 263 -0.38 14.99 9.71
CA THR A 263 0.58 14.83 8.59
C THR A 263 1.62 13.74 8.85
N THR A 264 1.88 12.88 7.84
CA THR A 264 3.09 12.04 7.74
C THR A 264 3.89 12.47 6.50
N PRO A 265 5.24 12.62 6.55
CA PRO A 265 6.03 13.15 5.43
C PRO A 265 6.14 12.21 4.21
N PRO A 266 6.39 12.73 2.99
CA PRO A 266 6.65 11.93 1.79
C PRO A 266 8.01 11.21 1.89
N VAL A 267 8.06 9.90 1.58
CA VAL A 267 9.30 9.10 1.57
C VAL A 267 9.95 9.16 0.18
N THR A 268 11.22 9.50 0.14
CA THR A 268 12.11 9.51 -1.04
C THR A 268 12.49 8.08 -1.46
N PRO A 269 12.61 7.76 -2.77
CA PRO A 269 13.07 6.45 -3.23
C PRO A 269 14.52 6.15 -2.77
N PRO A 270 14.86 4.93 -2.30
CA PRO A 270 16.23 4.58 -1.95
C PRO A 270 17.12 4.41 -3.19
N GLU A 271 18.31 4.99 -3.14
CA GLU A 271 19.37 4.82 -4.13
C GLU A 271 19.96 3.40 -4.15
N THR A 272 20.36 2.97 -5.34
CA THR A 272 21.02 1.69 -5.63
C THR A 272 22.45 1.69 -5.10
N VAL A 273 22.75 0.82 -4.14
CA VAL A 273 24.13 0.56 -3.68
C VAL A 273 24.49 -0.90 -3.94
N THR A 274 25.61 -1.11 -4.63
CA THR A 274 26.21 -2.42 -4.91
C THR A 274 26.99 -2.92 -3.69
N PRO A 275 26.74 -4.15 -3.17
CA PRO A 275 27.57 -4.74 -2.12
C PRO A 275 28.54 -5.83 -2.63
N PRO A 276 29.66 -6.06 -1.91
CA PRO A 276 30.74 -6.99 -2.27
C PRO A 276 30.46 -8.44 -1.84
N THR A 277 31.34 -9.34 -2.30
CA THR A 277 31.29 -10.80 -2.24
C THR A 277 31.76 -11.47 -0.93
N THR A 278 31.22 -12.69 -0.74
CA THR A 278 31.76 -13.95 -0.13
C THR A 278 31.56 -14.34 1.35
N GLY A 279 31.07 -15.59 1.51
CA GLY A 279 31.17 -16.53 2.66
C GLY A 279 29.90 -16.58 3.54
N GLY A 280 29.18 -17.68 3.79
CA GLY A 280 29.34 -19.12 3.58
C GLY A 280 28.57 -19.85 4.71
N GLY A 281 27.36 -20.34 4.43
CA GLY A 281 26.49 -21.06 5.37
C GLY A 281 25.32 -21.70 4.63
N SER A 282 25.14 -23.02 4.80
CA SER A 282 24.26 -23.86 3.97
C SER A 282 22.80 -23.77 4.40
N GLY A 283 22.07 -22.81 3.82
CA GLY A 283 20.62 -22.82 3.64
C GLY A 283 20.33 -22.21 2.26
N VAL A 284 20.04 -23.06 1.27
CA VAL A 284 20.02 -22.66 -0.14
C VAL A 284 18.82 -21.76 -0.42
N VAL A 285 19.06 -20.47 -0.63
CA VAL A 285 18.10 -19.57 -1.31
C VAL A 285 18.17 -19.88 -2.81
N ALA A 286 17.01 -20.10 -3.42
CA ALA A 286 16.85 -21.02 -4.54
C ALA A 286 17.42 -20.59 -5.91
N THR A 287 18.07 -21.56 -6.57
CA THR A 287 18.31 -21.64 -8.00
C THR A 287 17.09 -22.23 -8.71
N GLY A 288 16.75 -21.79 -9.91
CA GLY A 288 15.75 -22.47 -10.76
C GLY A 288 14.35 -21.83 -10.83
N LEU A 289 14.20 -20.56 -10.44
CA LEU A 289 12.97 -19.80 -10.71
C LEU A 289 12.71 -19.70 -12.23
N ILE A 290 11.51 -20.11 -12.66
CA ILE A 290 11.01 -19.96 -14.03
C ILE A 290 9.69 -19.20 -13.99
N GLY A 291 9.45 -18.38 -15.00
CA GLY A 291 8.18 -17.67 -15.15
C GLY A 291 8.21 -16.21 -14.74
N TYR A 292 7.01 -15.64 -14.57
CA TYR A 292 6.83 -14.20 -14.46
C TYR A 292 7.52 -13.57 -13.25
N ALA A 293 7.73 -14.28 -12.13
CA ALA A 293 8.51 -13.72 -11.02
C ALA A 293 9.99 -13.45 -11.36
N ALA A 294 10.51 -13.95 -12.49
CA ALA A 294 11.84 -13.63 -13.00
C ALA A 294 11.87 -12.53 -14.07
N VAL A 295 10.72 -12.00 -14.49
CA VAL A 295 10.61 -11.04 -15.59
C VAL A 295 10.62 -9.61 -15.04
N ASN A 296 11.32 -8.69 -15.73
CA ASN A 296 11.33 -7.25 -15.43
C ASN A 296 11.74 -6.87 -13.99
N GLY A 297 12.62 -7.68 -13.41
CA GLY A 297 13.20 -7.53 -12.09
C GLY A 297 13.80 -8.86 -11.65
N THR A 298 14.14 -9.01 -10.37
CA THR A 298 14.65 -10.30 -9.87
C THR A 298 14.06 -10.60 -8.51
N THR A 299 13.28 -11.68 -8.43
CA THR A 299 12.85 -12.25 -7.15
C THR A 299 14.02 -12.96 -6.50
N THR A 300 14.57 -12.34 -5.47
CA THR A 300 15.72 -12.81 -4.67
C THR A 300 15.37 -13.00 -3.20
N GLY A 301 14.15 -12.63 -2.80
CA GLY A 301 13.65 -12.73 -1.44
C GLY A 301 14.52 -11.97 -0.44
N GLY A 302 14.96 -12.66 0.61
CA GLY A 302 15.79 -12.14 1.68
C GLY A 302 17.29 -12.15 1.41
N LYS A 303 17.74 -12.44 0.18
CA LYS A 303 19.16 -12.53 -0.17
C LYS A 303 19.94 -11.29 0.29
N GLY A 304 21.09 -11.50 0.93
CA GLY A 304 21.92 -10.43 1.51
C GLY A 304 21.42 -9.93 2.88
N GLY A 305 20.31 -10.44 3.37
CA GLY A 305 19.78 -10.20 4.70
C GLY A 305 20.35 -11.12 5.77
N SER A 306 20.00 -10.83 7.03
CA SER A 306 20.29 -11.73 8.15
C SER A 306 19.40 -12.98 8.09
N GLU A 307 19.90 -14.07 8.67
CA GLU A 307 19.17 -15.33 8.81
C GLU A 307 18.59 -15.47 10.23
N ILE A 308 17.37 -15.98 10.36
CA ILE A 308 16.75 -16.27 11.65
C ILE A 308 15.91 -17.55 11.58
N THR A 309 15.88 -18.32 12.67
CA THR A 309 14.94 -19.44 12.82
C THR A 309 13.83 -19.07 13.78
N VAL A 310 12.58 -19.38 13.43
CA VAL A 310 11.37 -19.10 14.21
C VAL A 310 10.56 -20.37 14.41
N SER A 311 10.00 -20.54 15.61
CA SER A 311 9.19 -21.72 16.00
C SER A 311 7.87 -21.34 16.67
N THR A 312 7.53 -20.05 16.71
CA THR A 312 6.26 -19.57 17.28
C THR A 312 5.61 -18.56 16.34
N LEU A 313 4.29 -18.44 16.42
CA LEU A 313 3.53 -17.51 15.57
C LEU A 313 3.98 -16.06 15.79
N GLN A 314 4.23 -15.67 17.03
CA GLN A 314 4.70 -14.32 17.36
C GLN A 314 6.09 -14.05 16.75
N ALA A 315 7.02 -14.99 16.87
CA ALA A 315 8.36 -14.84 16.29
C ALA A 315 8.30 -14.78 14.75
N LEU A 316 7.44 -15.58 14.13
CA LEU A 316 7.20 -15.53 12.69
C LEU A 316 6.65 -14.17 12.26
N LYS A 317 5.57 -13.67 12.90
CA LYS A 317 4.98 -12.34 12.63
C LYS A 317 6.02 -11.23 12.78
N SER A 318 6.82 -11.25 13.84
CA SER A 318 7.88 -10.26 14.06
C SER A 318 9.00 -10.34 13.01
N ALA A 319 9.40 -11.54 12.59
CA ALA A 319 10.46 -11.71 11.59
C ALA A 319 10.02 -11.27 10.18
N VAL A 320 8.82 -11.65 9.75
CA VAL A 320 8.30 -11.28 8.42
C VAL A 320 7.92 -9.80 8.33
N GLY A 321 7.54 -9.19 9.45
CA GLY A 321 7.17 -7.79 9.55
C GLY A 321 8.35 -6.83 9.74
N SER A 322 9.59 -7.35 9.81
CA SER A 322 10.77 -6.51 10.00
C SER A 322 11.19 -5.80 8.72
N ASP A 323 11.80 -4.63 8.85
CA ASP A 323 12.41 -3.92 7.73
C ASP A 323 13.66 -4.64 7.21
N GLY A 324 14.03 -4.33 5.96
CA GLY A 324 15.21 -4.86 5.29
C GLY A 324 15.10 -6.33 4.84
N PRO A 325 16.09 -6.81 4.06
CA PRO A 325 16.13 -8.20 3.61
C PRO A 325 16.31 -9.15 4.80
N LYS A 326 15.59 -10.28 4.77
CA LYS A 326 15.73 -11.34 5.80
C LYS A 326 15.39 -12.73 5.28
N ILE A 327 16.19 -13.71 5.65
CA ILE A 327 15.92 -15.14 5.43
C ILE A 327 15.40 -15.72 6.74
N ILE A 328 14.22 -16.33 6.69
CA ILE A 328 13.44 -16.74 7.86
C ILE A 328 13.16 -18.23 7.71
N TYR A 329 13.80 -19.02 8.55
CA TYR A 329 13.57 -20.45 8.64
C TYR A 329 12.44 -20.73 9.63
N VAL A 330 11.39 -21.40 9.16
CA VAL A 330 10.30 -21.88 10.01
C VAL A 330 10.66 -23.27 10.51
N SER A 331 10.62 -23.48 11.83
CA SER A 331 10.96 -24.76 12.46
C SER A 331 9.77 -25.30 13.25
N GLY A 332 9.37 -26.54 12.96
CA GLY A 332 8.27 -27.22 13.63
C GLY A 332 6.89 -26.64 13.32
N ALA A 333 5.89 -27.08 14.08
CA ALA A 333 4.51 -26.68 13.88
C ALA A 333 4.19 -25.36 14.60
N ILE A 334 3.80 -24.35 13.82
CA ILE A 334 3.25 -23.08 14.29
C ILE A 334 1.74 -23.10 14.08
N LYS A 335 0.98 -22.83 15.14
CA LYS A 335 -0.48 -22.82 15.12
C LYS A 335 -1.04 -21.45 15.47
N GLY A 336 -1.99 -20.98 14.66
CA GLY A 336 -2.85 -19.82 14.90
C GLY A 336 -4.28 -20.23 15.28
N ALA A 337 -5.14 -19.22 15.43
CA ALA A 337 -6.52 -19.34 15.86
C ALA A 337 -7.52 -19.61 14.71
N GLY A 338 -7.07 -19.58 13.46
CA GLY A 338 -7.88 -19.82 12.25
C GLY A 338 -7.85 -18.64 11.28
N ASP A 339 -7.86 -17.42 11.79
CA ASP A 339 -7.94 -16.15 11.05
C ASP A 339 -6.73 -15.23 11.27
N ASP A 340 -5.66 -15.75 11.90
CA ASP A 340 -4.48 -14.97 12.27
C ASP A 340 -3.75 -14.38 11.03
N PRO A 341 -3.68 -13.03 10.90
CA PRO A 341 -2.94 -12.42 9.80
C PRO A 341 -1.44 -12.35 10.11
N ILE A 342 -0.63 -12.73 9.12
CA ILE A 342 0.83 -12.62 9.12
C ILE A 342 1.23 -11.61 8.03
N TYR A 343 1.40 -10.34 8.40
CA TYR A 343 1.80 -9.28 7.46
C TYR A 343 3.27 -9.38 7.08
N VAL A 344 3.54 -9.59 5.80
CA VAL A 344 4.89 -9.77 5.26
C VAL A 344 5.36 -8.44 4.64
N LYS A 345 6.53 -7.94 5.07
CA LYS A 345 7.21 -6.81 4.39
C LYS A 345 8.06 -7.30 3.23
N SER A 346 8.45 -6.40 2.32
CA SER A 346 9.33 -6.71 1.17
C SER A 346 10.65 -7.39 1.56
N ASN A 347 11.28 -8.05 0.58
CA ASN A 347 12.60 -8.68 0.67
C ASN A 347 12.67 -9.79 1.74
N LYS A 348 11.81 -10.80 1.62
CA LYS A 348 11.76 -11.92 2.58
C LYS A 348 11.90 -13.24 1.85
N SER A 349 12.68 -14.14 2.44
CA SER A 349 12.62 -15.56 2.14
C SER A 349 12.07 -16.27 3.36
N ILE A 350 10.93 -16.94 3.24
CA ILE A 350 10.28 -17.71 4.31
C ILE A 350 10.40 -19.18 3.91
N ILE A 351 11.26 -19.93 4.60
CA ILE A 351 11.68 -21.27 4.20
C ILE A 351 11.38 -22.25 5.33
N GLY A 352 10.61 -23.30 5.07
CA GLY A 352 10.39 -24.33 6.08
C GLY A 352 11.60 -25.28 6.23
N LEU A 353 11.95 -25.57 7.48
CA LEU A 353 12.84 -26.65 7.88
C LEU A 353 12.04 -27.94 8.15
N SER A 354 12.73 -29.04 8.42
CA SER A 354 12.06 -30.31 8.71
C SER A 354 10.96 -30.18 9.76
N GLY A 355 9.78 -30.74 9.44
CA GLY A 355 8.58 -30.61 10.27
C GLY A 355 7.90 -29.24 10.30
N ALA A 356 8.30 -28.27 9.47
CA ALA A 356 7.70 -26.93 9.45
C ALA A 356 6.24 -26.95 8.98
N SER A 357 5.35 -26.35 9.77
CA SER A 357 3.99 -26.07 9.31
C SER A 357 3.44 -24.80 9.92
N VAL A 358 2.55 -24.13 9.19
CA VAL A 358 1.74 -23.01 9.68
C VAL A 358 0.28 -23.39 9.52
N GLU A 359 -0.43 -23.57 10.64
CA GLU A 359 -1.84 -23.93 10.69
C GLU A 359 -2.68 -22.76 11.19
N GLY A 360 -3.83 -22.48 10.56
CA GLY A 360 -4.79 -21.49 11.08
C GLY A 360 -4.29 -20.05 11.03
N ALA A 361 -3.41 -19.72 10.09
CA ALA A 361 -2.92 -18.37 9.85
C ALA A 361 -2.76 -18.10 8.34
N SER A 362 -2.81 -16.83 7.97
CA SER A 362 -2.79 -16.37 6.57
C SER A 362 -1.66 -15.38 6.33
N PHE A 363 -0.82 -15.62 5.32
CA PHE A 363 0.24 -14.68 4.93
C PHE A 363 -0.35 -13.54 4.09
N MET A 364 -0.26 -12.31 4.61
CA MET A 364 -0.75 -11.10 3.96
C MET A 364 0.42 -10.38 3.26
N VAL A 365 0.51 -10.55 1.94
CA VAL A 365 1.57 -10.04 1.08
C VAL A 365 1.01 -8.87 0.26
N TYR A 366 0.90 -7.70 0.90
CA TYR A 366 0.20 -6.53 0.35
C TYR A 366 1.16 -5.40 0.03
N THR A 367 1.06 -4.78 -1.15
CA THR A 367 1.89 -3.60 -1.55
C THR A 367 3.41 -3.83 -1.55
N VAL A 368 3.84 -5.06 -1.34
CA VAL A 368 5.25 -5.44 -1.14
C VAL A 368 5.76 -6.24 -2.31
N SER A 369 7.08 -6.35 -2.40
CA SER A 369 7.70 -7.09 -3.48
C SER A 369 8.90 -7.89 -3.01
N ASN A 370 9.39 -8.76 -3.91
CA ASN A 370 10.57 -9.56 -3.70
C ASN A 370 10.41 -10.52 -2.51
N ILE A 371 9.44 -11.43 -2.62
CA ILE A 371 9.11 -12.41 -1.59
C ILE A 371 9.31 -13.82 -2.13
N ILE A 372 9.94 -14.68 -1.34
CA ILE A 372 10.05 -16.11 -1.57
C ILE A 372 9.38 -16.84 -0.40
N VAL A 373 8.46 -17.75 -0.70
CA VAL A 373 7.90 -18.70 0.28
C VAL A 373 8.21 -20.09 -0.24
N GLN A 374 8.98 -20.85 0.53
CA GLN A 374 9.50 -22.15 0.11
C GLN A 374 9.39 -23.23 1.16
N ASN A 375 9.19 -24.46 0.69
CA ASN A 375 9.31 -25.66 1.51
C ASN A 375 8.44 -25.62 2.77
N LEU A 376 7.18 -25.18 2.69
CA LEU A 376 6.33 -24.95 3.87
C LEU A 376 4.97 -25.64 3.74
N LYS A 377 4.53 -26.31 4.81
CA LYS A 377 3.14 -26.79 4.94
C LYS A 377 2.26 -25.68 5.50
N ILE A 378 1.21 -25.29 4.78
CA ILE A 378 0.25 -24.25 5.16
C ILE A 378 -1.14 -24.90 5.22
N LYS A 379 -1.79 -24.87 6.38
CA LYS A 379 -3.00 -25.67 6.63
C LYS A 379 -4.12 -24.88 7.30
N ASN A 380 -5.36 -25.29 7.03
CA ASN A 380 -6.55 -24.85 7.77
C ASN A 380 -6.69 -23.31 7.89
N TYR A 381 -6.42 -22.58 6.81
CA TYR A 381 -6.58 -21.13 6.72
C TYR A 381 -8.07 -20.78 6.57
N VAL A 382 -8.63 -20.04 7.52
CA VAL A 382 -10.05 -19.66 7.55
C VAL A 382 -10.24 -18.28 6.90
N THR A 383 -11.41 -18.04 6.31
CA THR A 383 -11.90 -16.74 5.82
C THR A 383 -11.24 -16.18 4.54
N ASN A 384 -9.91 -16.21 4.42
CA ASN A 384 -9.18 -15.49 3.37
C ASN A 384 -8.50 -16.43 2.37
N ALA A 385 -7.19 -16.60 2.54
CA ALA A 385 -6.36 -17.53 1.80
C ALA A 385 -5.12 -17.92 2.63
N GLY A 386 -4.52 -19.09 2.38
CA GLY A 386 -3.24 -19.46 2.99
C GLY A 386 -2.16 -18.42 2.70
N ILE A 387 -2.09 -17.95 1.45
CA ILE A 387 -1.30 -16.77 1.05
C ILE A 387 -2.17 -15.81 0.24
N GLN A 388 -2.27 -14.56 0.70
CA GLN A 388 -2.99 -13.49 0.04
C GLN A 388 -2.02 -12.45 -0.53
N ILE A 389 -1.94 -12.39 -1.85
CA ILE A 389 -1.12 -11.47 -2.64
C ILE A 389 -2.06 -10.41 -3.22
N LYS A 390 -1.91 -9.16 -2.79
CA LYS A 390 -2.90 -8.10 -3.04
C LYS A 390 -2.25 -6.73 -3.20
N GLU A 391 -2.99 -5.80 -3.78
CA GLU A 391 -2.68 -4.36 -3.73
C GLU A 391 -1.31 -4.03 -4.33
N GLY A 392 -1.07 -4.54 -5.55
CA GLY A 392 0.14 -4.22 -6.31
C GLY A 392 1.38 -4.94 -5.83
N ALA A 393 1.21 -5.97 -4.99
CA ALA A 393 2.32 -6.82 -4.61
C ALA A 393 2.89 -7.53 -5.84
N HIS A 394 4.23 -7.61 -5.95
CA HIS A 394 4.85 -8.14 -7.16
C HIS A 394 6.19 -8.83 -6.96
N HIS A 395 6.62 -9.64 -7.94
CA HIS A 395 7.87 -10.40 -7.87
C HIS A 395 7.86 -11.34 -6.66
N ILE A 396 6.96 -12.32 -6.72
CA ILE A 396 6.67 -13.24 -5.64
C ILE A 396 6.81 -14.66 -6.16
N TRP A 397 7.53 -15.49 -5.42
CA TRP A 397 7.71 -16.90 -5.73
C TRP A 397 7.22 -17.78 -4.58
N VAL A 398 6.23 -18.61 -4.87
CA VAL A 398 5.71 -19.63 -3.94
C VAL A 398 6.07 -21.00 -4.50
N ASP A 399 6.94 -21.72 -3.79
CA ASP A 399 7.57 -22.91 -4.35
C ASP A 399 7.74 -24.06 -3.36
N HIS A 400 7.53 -25.31 -3.80
CA HIS A 400 7.64 -26.50 -2.95
C HIS A 400 6.85 -26.41 -1.64
N CYS A 401 5.69 -25.74 -1.64
CA CYS A 401 4.81 -25.66 -0.48
C CYS A 401 3.69 -26.72 -0.56
N GLU A 402 3.10 -27.04 0.58
CA GLU A 402 1.90 -27.89 0.65
C GLU A 402 0.75 -27.11 1.28
N PHE A 403 -0.34 -26.98 0.55
CA PHE A 403 -1.58 -26.38 0.99
C PHE A 403 -2.61 -27.48 1.24
N SER A 404 -3.22 -27.47 2.41
CA SER A 404 -4.27 -28.45 2.73
C SER A 404 -5.32 -27.90 3.68
N ALA A 405 -6.56 -28.27 3.43
CA ALA A 405 -7.69 -28.07 4.32
C ALA A 405 -8.52 -29.36 4.39
N ASP A 406 -9.84 -29.23 4.61
CA ASP A 406 -10.80 -30.29 4.29
C ASP A 406 -12.03 -29.71 3.57
N ARG A 407 -12.90 -30.60 3.09
CA ARG A 407 -14.14 -30.25 2.38
C ARG A 407 -15.41 -30.53 3.20
N ASN A 408 -15.26 -30.89 4.48
CA ASN A 408 -16.35 -31.38 5.32
C ASN A 408 -16.99 -30.27 6.17
N HIS A 409 -16.31 -29.13 6.33
CA HIS A 409 -16.82 -27.97 7.09
C HIS A 409 -17.76 -27.03 6.29
N GLY A 410 -18.09 -27.38 5.05
CA GLY A 410 -18.89 -26.56 4.16
C GLY A 410 -18.05 -25.74 3.18
N TRP A 411 -18.72 -25.21 2.14
CA TRP A 411 -18.06 -24.66 0.96
C TRP A 411 -17.12 -23.49 1.24
N GLU A 412 -17.53 -22.56 2.10
CA GLU A 412 -16.82 -21.30 2.35
C GLU A 412 -16.10 -21.24 3.71
N TYR A 413 -16.07 -22.34 4.46
CA TYR A 413 -15.43 -22.33 5.78
C TYR A 413 -13.92 -22.04 5.67
N TYR A 414 -13.23 -22.83 4.84
CA TYR A 414 -11.83 -22.57 4.51
C TYR A 414 -11.70 -21.55 3.39
N GLY A 415 -10.64 -20.75 3.50
CA GLY A 415 -10.25 -19.80 2.48
C GLY A 415 -9.67 -20.47 1.24
N LYS A 416 -9.15 -19.63 0.34
CA LYS A 416 -8.44 -20.08 -0.86
C LYS A 416 -7.05 -20.60 -0.49
N ASP A 417 -6.43 -21.44 -1.31
CA ASP A 417 -5.03 -21.80 -1.08
C ASP A 417 -4.13 -20.57 -1.29
N ILE A 418 -4.31 -19.91 -2.45
CA ILE A 418 -3.63 -18.67 -2.81
C ILE A 418 -4.63 -17.72 -3.47
N SER A 419 -4.54 -16.42 -3.19
CA SER A 419 -5.22 -15.40 -3.99
C SER A 419 -4.27 -14.31 -4.45
N ILE A 420 -4.32 -13.95 -5.73
CA ILE A 420 -3.50 -12.95 -6.41
C ILE A 420 -4.44 -11.92 -7.03
N THR A 421 -4.60 -10.76 -6.40
CA THR A 421 -5.69 -9.84 -6.74
C THR A 421 -5.25 -8.38 -6.69
N ARG A 422 -6.10 -7.48 -7.21
CA ARG A 422 -5.95 -6.03 -7.13
C ARG A 422 -4.56 -5.60 -7.58
N TYR A 423 -4.36 -5.59 -8.90
CA TYR A 423 -3.18 -5.10 -9.61
C TYR A 423 -1.84 -5.71 -9.17
N SER A 424 -1.87 -6.82 -8.43
CA SER A 424 -0.69 -7.64 -8.15
C SER A 424 -0.10 -8.19 -9.46
N ASP A 425 1.19 -8.45 -9.49
CA ASP A 425 1.86 -8.75 -10.76
C ASP A 425 3.14 -9.56 -10.61
N TYR A 426 3.61 -10.21 -11.68
CA TYR A 426 4.88 -10.96 -11.69
C TYR A 426 4.97 -12.02 -10.57
N VAL A 427 4.09 -13.02 -10.63
CA VAL A 427 4.02 -14.11 -9.63
C VAL A 427 4.33 -15.45 -10.29
N THR A 428 5.15 -16.28 -9.63
CA THR A 428 5.33 -17.70 -9.98
C THR A 428 4.88 -18.57 -8.81
N VAL A 429 4.04 -19.56 -9.10
CA VAL A 429 3.60 -20.62 -8.19
C VAL A 429 4.07 -21.95 -8.77
N SER A 430 5.10 -22.56 -8.19
CA SER A 430 5.74 -23.75 -8.77
C SER A 430 5.93 -24.90 -7.80
N TRP A 431 5.86 -26.14 -8.29
CA TRP A 431 6.16 -27.32 -7.49
C TRP A 431 5.38 -27.43 -6.16
N ASN A 432 4.19 -26.82 -6.07
CA ASN A 432 3.38 -26.89 -4.85
C ASN A 432 2.41 -28.08 -4.90
N LYS A 433 2.02 -28.59 -3.73
CA LYS A 433 0.91 -29.53 -3.57
C LYS A 433 -0.29 -28.81 -2.97
N PHE A 434 -1.46 -29.00 -3.55
CA PHE A 434 -2.73 -28.44 -3.10
C PHE A 434 -3.72 -29.60 -2.91
N SER A 435 -4.33 -29.70 -1.73
CA SER A 435 -5.16 -30.86 -1.42
C SER A 435 -6.37 -30.56 -0.55
N ASN A 436 -7.47 -31.24 -0.86
CA ASN A 436 -8.67 -31.31 -0.02
C ASN A 436 -9.28 -29.94 0.32
N ASN A 437 -9.40 -29.05 -0.65
CA ASN A 437 -10.04 -27.75 -0.47
C ASN A 437 -11.12 -27.51 -1.53
N ASN A 438 -12.10 -26.65 -1.25
CA ASN A 438 -13.09 -26.27 -2.24
C ASN A 438 -12.55 -25.22 -3.22
N LEU A 439 -11.78 -24.25 -2.74
CA LEU A 439 -11.32 -23.12 -3.54
C LEU A 439 -9.79 -23.06 -3.51
N SER A 440 -9.13 -23.28 -4.63
CA SER A 440 -7.66 -23.32 -4.66
C SER A 440 -7.04 -21.96 -4.98
N VAL A 441 -6.77 -21.61 -6.24
CA VAL A 441 -6.06 -20.39 -6.64
C VAL A 441 -7.01 -19.40 -7.33
N LEU A 442 -7.20 -18.23 -6.71
CA LEU A 442 -7.96 -17.11 -7.28
C LEU A 442 -7.02 -16.06 -7.86
N ILE A 443 -7.22 -15.71 -9.13
CA ILE A 443 -6.50 -14.61 -9.80
C ILE A 443 -7.53 -13.56 -10.23
N SER A 444 -7.37 -12.32 -9.77
CA SER A 444 -8.39 -11.24 -9.78
C SER A 444 -9.51 -11.40 -8.73
N ALA A 445 -9.96 -10.27 -8.18
CA ALA A 445 -10.99 -10.22 -7.14
C ALA A 445 -12.44 -10.16 -7.67
N GLY A 446 -12.63 -10.10 -8.99
CA GLY A 446 -13.98 -9.98 -9.57
C GLY A 446 -13.94 -9.35 -10.97
N ILE A 447 -15.10 -8.90 -11.45
CA ILE A 447 -15.25 -8.35 -12.81
C ILE A 447 -15.95 -6.98 -12.87
N ASN A 448 -16.07 -6.29 -11.74
CA ASN A 448 -16.67 -4.95 -11.72
C ASN A 448 -15.70 -3.89 -12.27
N ALA A 449 -16.21 -2.68 -12.55
CA ALA A 449 -15.41 -1.62 -13.17
C ALA A 449 -14.19 -1.18 -12.33
N GLU A 450 -14.29 -1.20 -11.00
CA GLU A 450 -13.16 -0.90 -10.12
C GLU A 450 -12.05 -1.94 -10.28
N ILE A 451 -12.40 -3.23 -10.22
CA ILE A 451 -11.45 -4.33 -10.40
C ILE A 451 -10.87 -4.32 -11.82
N ALA A 452 -11.68 -4.05 -12.84
CA ALA A 452 -11.19 -3.91 -14.22
C ALA A 452 -10.12 -2.81 -14.33
N SER A 453 -10.35 -1.64 -13.72
CA SER A 453 -9.38 -0.52 -13.73
C SER A 453 -8.06 -0.85 -13.02
N GLN A 454 -8.08 -1.83 -12.14
CA GLN A 454 -6.93 -2.33 -11.38
C GLN A 454 -6.20 -3.44 -12.15
N ASP A 455 -6.93 -4.45 -12.60
CA ASP A 455 -6.36 -5.73 -13.03
C ASP A 455 -6.04 -5.80 -14.54
N ILE A 456 -6.63 -4.94 -15.38
CA ILE A 456 -6.32 -4.89 -16.81
C ILE A 456 -4.84 -4.49 -17.01
N GLY A 457 -4.10 -5.32 -17.74
CA GLY A 457 -2.66 -5.13 -17.98
C GLY A 457 -1.76 -5.54 -16.81
N LYS A 458 -2.32 -6.21 -15.78
CA LYS A 458 -1.63 -6.76 -14.61
C LYS A 458 -1.85 -8.27 -14.52
N LEU A 459 -1.55 -8.85 -13.36
CA LEU A 459 -1.76 -10.27 -13.06
C LEU A 459 -1.02 -11.19 -14.05
N HIS A 460 0.26 -10.90 -14.30
CA HIS A 460 1.15 -11.82 -14.99
C HIS A 460 1.57 -12.94 -14.03
N VAL A 461 0.96 -14.11 -14.20
CA VAL A 461 1.12 -15.25 -13.27
C VAL A 461 1.58 -16.49 -14.01
N THR A 462 2.55 -17.20 -13.45
CA THR A 462 2.99 -18.52 -13.92
C THR A 462 2.65 -19.58 -12.89
N LEU A 463 2.03 -20.68 -13.32
CA LEU A 463 1.82 -21.85 -12.49
C LEU A 463 2.46 -23.06 -13.17
N HIS A 464 3.46 -23.70 -12.56
CA HIS A 464 4.07 -24.87 -13.19
C HIS A 464 4.44 -25.97 -12.23
N HIS A 465 4.34 -27.22 -12.70
CA HIS A 465 4.72 -28.40 -11.92
C HIS A 465 4.00 -28.52 -10.56
N ASN A 466 2.83 -27.90 -10.42
CA ASN A 466 2.01 -28.03 -9.23
C ASN A 466 1.16 -29.30 -9.31
N PHE A 467 0.82 -29.83 -8.14
CA PHE A 467 -0.10 -30.95 -7.99
C PHE A 467 -1.37 -30.50 -7.27
N TRP A 468 -2.50 -30.51 -7.97
CA TRP A 468 -3.82 -30.37 -7.37
C TRP A 468 -4.46 -31.75 -7.22
N ASN A 469 -4.91 -32.09 -6.00
CA ASN A 469 -5.64 -33.32 -5.75
C ASN A 469 -6.87 -33.07 -4.89
N ASN A 470 -8.03 -33.55 -5.34
CA ASN A 470 -9.30 -33.45 -4.60
C ASN A 470 -9.67 -31.99 -4.28
N ILE A 471 -9.66 -31.15 -5.31
CA ILE A 471 -10.07 -29.75 -5.26
C ILE A 471 -11.43 -29.58 -5.95
N SER A 472 -12.31 -28.73 -5.42
CA SER A 472 -13.59 -28.47 -6.11
C SER A 472 -13.42 -27.53 -7.29
N GLU A 473 -12.82 -26.36 -7.07
CA GLU A 473 -12.72 -25.31 -8.07
C GLU A 473 -11.42 -24.50 -7.99
N ARG A 474 -11.11 -23.82 -9.11
CA ARG A 474 -10.09 -22.76 -9.22
C ARG A 474 -8.67 -23.30 -9.22
N GLU A 475 -8.28 -23.99 -10.28
CA GLU A 475 -6.92 -24.51 -10.47
C GLU A 475 -6.19 -23.86 -11.67
N PRO A 476 -6.15 -22.52 -11.86
CA PRO A 476 -6.80 -21.44 -11.13
C PRO A 476 -8.13 -21.01 -11.78
N THR A 477 -8.84 -20.07 -11.15
CA THR A 477 -9.78 -19.18 -11.87
C THR A 477 -9.13 -17.82 -12.07
N MET A 478 -9.33 -17.21 -13.23
CA MET A 478 -8.74 -15.91 -13.54
C MET A 478 -9.67 -14.96 -14.31
N ASN A 479 -9.48 -13.65 -14.09
CA ASN A 479 -10.07 -12.55 -14.87
C ASN A 479 -8.98 -11.55 -15.33
N TYR A 480 -9.13 -10.95 -16.52
CA TYR A 480 -8.29 -9.87 -17.10
C TYR A 480 -6.81 -10.15 -17.38
N GLY A 481 -6.12 -10.84 -16.47
CA GLY A 481 -4.68 -11.09 -16.48
C GLY A 481 -4.15 -11.98 -17.61
N SER A 482 -2.84 -12.22 -17.56
CA SER A 482 -2.12 -13.12 -18.47
C SER A 482 -1.47 -14.24 -17.69
N VAL A 483 -2.05 -15.44 -17.77
CA VAL A 483 -1.67 -16.59 -16.95
C VAL A 483 -1.09 -17.69 -17.83
N HIS A 484 0.10 -18.14 -17.49
CA HIS A 484 0.73 -19.29 -18.14
C HIS A 484 0.77 -20.47 -17.18
N LEU A 485 0.24 -21.60 -17.63
CA LEU A 485 0.31 -22.87 -16.92
C LEU A 485 1.08 -23.88 -17.74
N PHE A 486 2.03 -24.59 -17.12
CA PHE A 486 2.68 -25.71 -17.78
C PHE A 486 3.09 -26.85 -16.84
N ASN A 487 2.97 -28.07 -17.34
CA ASN A 487 3.29 -29.30 -16.61
C ASN A 487 2.67 -29.43 -15.21
N ASN A 488 1.47 -28.92 -14.97
CA ASN A 488 0.74 -29.19 -13.74
C ASN A 488 -0.06 -30.49 -13.83
N TYR A 489 -0.25 -31.14 -12.68
CA TYR A 489 -1.08 -32.33 -12.55
C TYR A 489 -2.35 -31.99 -11.76
N HIS A 490 -3.50 -32.14 -12.42
CA HIS A 490 -4.83 -31.94 -11.86
C HIS A 490 -5.49 -33.30 -11.67
N LEU A 491 -5.80 -33.67 -10.43
CA LEU A 491 -6.35 -34.98 -10.08
C LEU A 491 -7.61 -34.84 -9.23
N ASN A 492 -8.68 -35.55 -9.61
CA ASN A 492 -9.93 -35.60 -8.86
C ASN A 492 -10.59 -34.22 -8.66
N ASN A 493 -10.59 -33.37 -9.67
CA ASN A 493 -11.32 -32.09 -9.63
C ASN A 493 -12.83 -32.33 -9.75
N SER A 494 -13.63 -31.82 -8.81
CA SER A 494 -15.08 -32.10 -8.77
C SER A 494 -16.00 -31.00 -9.32
N GLY A 495 -15.46 -29.87 -9.74
CA GLY A 495 -16.22 -28.74 -10.28
C GLY A 495 -15.64 -28.29 -11.61
N TYR A 496 -14.77 -27.29 -11.58
CA TYR A 496 -13.93 -26.92 -12.71
C TYR A 496 -12.49 -26.69 -12.28
N SER A 497 -11.54 -26.99 -13.16
CA SER A 497 -10.12 -26.80 -12.92
C SER A 497 -9.71 -25.38 -13.36
N ILE A 498 -9.27 -25.20 -14.60
CA ILE A 498 -8.82 -23.91 -15.13
C ILE A 498 -10.02 -23.10 -15.63
N SER A 499 -10.07 -21.80 -15.32
CA SER A 499 -10.97 -20.90 -16.04
C SER A 499 -10.39 -19.55 -16.42
N ALA A 500 -10.79 -19.06 -17.60
CA ALA A 500 -10.45 -17.75 -18.13
C ALA A 500 -11.71 -16.93 -18.40
N ARG A 501 -11.81 -15.75 -17.77
CA ARG A 501 -13.00 -14.88 -17.84
C ARG A 501 -12.61 -13.42 -18.06
N ALA A 502 -13.60 -12.61 -18.42
CA ALA A 502 -13.50 -11.16 -18.63
C ALA A 502 -12.27 -10.72 -19.44
N GLY A 503 -12.04 -11.35 -20.60
CA GLY A 503 -10.92 -11.04 -21.48
C GLY A 503 -9.55 -11.49 -20.98
N GLY A 504 -9.50 -12.28 -19.90
CA GLY A 504 -8.28 -12.91 -19.41
C GLY A 504 -7.66 -13.87 -20.41
N ASN A 505 -6.33 -13.91 -20.46
CA ASN A 505 -5.57 -14.76 -21.39
C ASN A 505 -4.90 -15.89 -20.63
N VAL A 506 -5.18 -17.13 -21.02
CA VAL A 506 -4.57 -18.33 -20.44
C VAL A 506 -3.88 -19.15 -21.51
N ARG A 507 -2.58 -19.38 -21.32
CA ARG A 507 -1.81 -20.40 -22.07
C ARG A 507 -1.67 -21.62 -21.19
N THR A 508 -2.03 -22.79 -21.71
CA THR A 508 -1.68 -24.08 -21.11
C THR A 508 -0.66 -24.79 -22.00
N ASP A 509 0.38 -25.36 -21.41
CA ASP A 509 1.37 -26.18 -22.10
C ASP A 509 1.62 -27.49 -21.34
N ASN A 510 1.23 -28.62 -21.93
CA ASN A 510 1.46 -29.96 -21.39
C ASN A 510 0.92 -30.18 -19.96
N GLU A 511 -0.27 -29.66 -19.67
CA GLU A 511 -1.00 -29.99 -18.44
C GLU A 511 -1.53 -31.44 -18.47
N TYR A 512 -1.68 -32.06 -17.31
CA TYR A 512 -2.29 -33.39 -17.19
C TYR A 512 -3.52 -33.33 -16.29
N PHE A 513 -4.68 -33.67 -16.85
CA PHE A 513 -5.96 -33.73 -16.12
C PHE A 513 -6.41 -35.17 -15.98
N GLU A 514 -6.63 -35.62 -14.74
CA GLU A 514 -7.16 -36.93 -14.44
C GLU A 514 -8.38 -36.86 -13.53
N ASN A 515 -9.49 -37.47 -13.96
CA ASN A 515 -10.74 -37.48 -13.21
C ASN A 515 -11.23 -36.06 -12.84
N CYS A 516 -11.10 -35.12 -13.78
CA CYS A 516 -11.55 -33.74 -13.62
C CYS A 516 -12.92 -33.54 -14.29
N VAL A 517 -13.89 -32.97 -13.57
CA VAL A 517 -15.25 -32.74 -14.10
C VAL A 517 -15.26 -31.77 -15.28
N LYS A 518 -14.59 -30.62 -15.14
CA LYS A 518 -14.46 -29.62 -16.21
C LYS A 518 -13.03 -29.08 -16.25
N PRO A 519 -12.14 -29.66 -17.08
CA PRO A 519 -10.72 -29.30 -17.08
C PRO A 519 -10.44 -27.82 -17.42
N ILE A 520 -11.05 -27.29 -18.48
CA ILE A 520 -10.92 -25.88 -18.87
C ILE A 520 -12.30 -25.29 -19.16
N SER A 521 -12.58 -24.09 -18.64
CA SER A 521 -13.83 -23.36 -18.88
C SER A 521 -13.62 -21.88 -19.17
N THR A 522 -14.32 -21.35 -20.17
CA THR A 522 -14.54 -19.89 -20.32
C THR A 522 -16.01 -19.51 -20.08
N ASN A 523 -16.81 -20.47 -19.65
CA ASN A 523 -18.26 -20.33 -19.46
C ASN A 523 -18.62 -20.64 -18.01
N LEU A 524 -18.60 -19.60 -17.17
CA LEU A 524 -18.90 -19.69 -15.75
C LEU A 524 -19.69 -18.45 -15.30
N ALA A 525 -20.68 -18.65 -14.43
CA ALA A 525 -21.43 -17.59 -13.76
C ALA A 525 -22.11 -16.52 -14.67
N GLY A 526 -22.22 -16.77 -15.97
CA GLY A 526 -22.67 -15.75 -16.94
C GLY A 526 -21.65 -14.62 -17.17
N ASP A 527 -20.43 -14.78 -16.66
CA ASP A 527 -19.35 -13.81 -16.85
C ASP A 527 -18.93 -13.76 -18.33
N PRO A 528 -18.46 -12.61 -18.84
CA PRO A 528 -17.84 -12.56 -20.16
C PRO A 528 -16.68 -13.56 -20.25
N PRO A 529 -16.47 -14.23 -21.40
CA PRO A 529 -15.41 -15.22 -21.52
C PRO A 529 -14.02 -14.57 -21.58
N GLY A 530 -13.00 -15.36 -21.24
CA GLY A 530 -11.60 -15.09 -21.57
C GLY A 530 -11.14 -15.90 -22.79
N TYR A 531 -9.84 -16.03 -22.97
CA TYR A 531 -9.20 -16.69 -24.11
C TYR A 531 -8.24 -17.79 -23.65
N ILE A 532 -8.30 -18.94 -24.32
CA ILE A 532 -7.43 -20.09 -24.08
C ILE A 532 -6.52 -20.33 -25.28
N SER A 533 -5.25 -20.62 -25.04
CA SER A 533 -4.29 -21.11 -26.04
C SER A 533 -3.56 -22.36 -25.53
N GLY A 534 -3.10 -23.22 -26.45
CA GLY A 534 -2.27 -24.39 -26.12
C GLY A 534 -3.02 -25.58 -25.52
N SER A 535 -4.36 -25.52 -25.43
CA SER A 535 -5.18 -26.59 -24.85
C SER A 535 -5.00 -27.96 -25.52
N GLU A 536 -4.59 -27.96 -26.78
CA GLU A 536 -4.28 -29.13 -27.60
C GLU A 536 -3.02 -29.89 -27.16
N THR A 537 -2.17 -29.28 -26.33
CA THR A 537 -0.94 -29.89 -25.81
C THR A 537 -1.17 -30.71 -24.53
N ASN A 538 -2.34 -30.56 -23.91
CA ASN A 538 -2.67 -31.18 -22.63
C ASN A 538 -3.16 -32.63 -22.81
N LEU A 539 -3.11 -33.40 -21.72
CA LEU A 539 -3.73 -34.73 -21.64
C LEU A 539 -4.95 -34.74 -20.72
N TYR A 540 -6.02 -35.37 -21.19
CA TYR A 540 -7.30 -35.47 -20.47
C TYR A 540 -7.67 -36.94 -20.27
N VAL A 541 -7.37 -37.48 -19.09
CA VAL A 541 -7.61 -38.89 -18.74
C VAL A 541 -8.83 -38.99 -17.84
N LYS A 542 -9.85 -39.75 -18.26
CA LYS A 542 -11.11 -39.94 -17.50
C LYS A 542 -11.75 -38.61 -17.06
N SER A 543 -11.53 -37.55 -17.81
CA SER A 543 -12.02 -36.22 -17.50
C SER A 543 -13.23 -35.86 -18.37
N GLY A 544 -14.04 -34.91 -17.90
CA GLY A 544 -15.08 -34.30 -18.71
C GLY A 544 -14.52 -33.45 -19.84
N LYS A 545 -15.41 -32.86 -20.63
CA LYS A 545 -15.02 -32.01 -21.76
C LYS A 545 -14.62 -30.61 -21.28
N ASN A 546 -13.71 -29.99 -22.02
CA ASN A 546 -13.51 -28.54 -21.95
C ASN A 546 -14.80 -27.81 -22.37
N ASP A 547 -15.03 -26.65 -21.75
CA ASP A 547 -16.16 -25.74 -21.99
C ASP A 547 -15.62 -24.36 -22.42
N ILE A 548 -14.98 -24.35 -23.58
CA ILE A 548 -14.35 -23.16 -24.18
C ILE A 548 -15.32 -22.60 -25.23
N THR A 549 -15.82 -21.39 -24.98
CA THR A 549 -16.84 -20.70 -25.78
C THR A 549 -16.29 -19.70 -26.78
N THR A 550 -14.97 -19.44 -26.74
CA THR A 550 -14.27 -18.57 -27.69
C THR A 550 -13.40 -19.39 -28.65
N PRO A 551 -13.07 -18.88 -29.84
CA PRO A 551 -11.99 -19.44 -30.64
C PRO A 551 -10.70 -19.55 -29.83
N LEU A 552 -9.90 -20.58 -30.09
CA LEU A 552 -8.59 -20.73 -29.47
C LEU A 552 -7.68 -19.56 -29.90
N ALA A 553 -7.03 -18.94 -28.92
CA ALA A 553 -6.04 -17.91 -29.14
C ALA A 553 -4.66 -18.52 -29.44
N ASN A 554 -3.71 -17.68 -29.86
CA ASN A 554 -2.32 -18.04 -30.10
C ASN A 554 -1.33 -17.32 -29.15
N TRP A 555 -1.85 -16.74 -28.07
CA TRP A 555 -1.03 -16.05 -27.08
C TRP A 555 -0.01 -17.01 -26.44
N THR A 556 1.22 -16.53 -26.25
CA THR A 556 2.31 -17.25 -25.57
C THR A 556 3.04 -16.28 -24.63
N PRO A 557 3.57 -16.77 -23.50
CA PRO A 557 4.37 -15.94 -22.60
C PRO A 557 5.69 -15.53 -23.26
N THR A 558 6.26 -14.40 -22.82
CA THR A 558 7.46 -13.82 -23.42
C THR A 558 8.78 -14.33 -22.82
N TYR A 559 8.75 -15.02 -21.69
CA TYR A 559 9.94 -15.57 -21.04
C TYR A 559 10.28 -16.97 -21.57
N GLU A 560 11.53 -17.41 -21.38
CA GLU A 560 11.97 -18.76 -21.70
C GLU A 560 11.43 -19.77 -20.68
N TYR A 561 10.81 -20.84 -21.16
CA TYR A 561 10.30 -21.96 -20.34
C TYR A 561 10.38 -23.32 -21.04
N LYS A 562 10.70 -23.33 -22.34
CA LYS A 562 10.64 -24.54 -23.17
C LYS A 562 11.68 -25.55 -22.74
N SER A 563 12.82 -25.07 -22.21
CA SER A 563 13.86 -25.91 -21.62
C SER A 563 13.38 -26.72 -20.41
N ALA A 564 12.34 -26.25 -19.72
CA ALA A 564 11.74 -26.90 -18.56
C ALA A 564 10.45 -27.66 -18.89
N LEU A 565 10.02 -27.66 -20.16
CA LEU A 565 8.78 -28.32 -20.56
C LEU A 565 8.99 -29.83 -20.65
N ASN A 566 8.22 -30.59 -19.87
CA ASN A 566 8.16 -32.05 -19.95
C ASN A 566 7.01 -32.49 -20.86
N ALA A 567 7.10 -33.71 -21.38
CA ALA A 567 5.98 -34.31 -22.09
C ALA A 567 4.79 -34.46 -21.13
N ALA A 568 3.58 -34.12 -21.58
CA ALA A 568 2.38 -34.18 -20.76
C ALA A 568 2.19 -35.55 -20.09
N ALA A 569 2.52 -36.65 -20.79
CA ALA A 569 2.39 -38.01 -20.27
C ALA A 569 3.27 -38.32 -19.06
N ASP A 570 4.41 -37.62 -18.92
CA ASP A 570 5.36 -37.84 -17.82
C ASP A 570 5.01 -37.00 -16.58
N VAL A 571 4.17 -35.97 -16.75
CA VAL A 571 3.80 -34.99 -15.71
C VAL A 571 3.33 -35.66 -14.42
N PRO A 572 2.42 -36.65 -14.40
CA PRO A 572 2.00 -37.29 -13.16
C PRO A 572 3.17 -37.86 -12.36
N SER A 573 4.12 -38.52 -13.03
CA SER A 573 5.28 -39.15 -12.38
C SER A 573 6.27 -38.10 -11.84
N ILE A 574 6.52 -37.05 -12.62
CA ILE A 574 7.44 -35.97 -12.29
C ILE A 574 6.89 -35.15 -11.13
N VAL A 575 5.66 -34.69 -11.26
CA VAL A 575 5.01 -33.80 -10.29
C VAL A 575 4.70 -34.52 -8.99
N THR A 576 4.23 -35.77 -9.01
CA THR A 576 3.97 -36.53 -7.77
C THR A 576 5.26 -36.69 -6.94
N LYS A 577 6.40 -36.90 -7.62
CA LYS A 577 7.71 -37.06 -6.99
C LYS A 577 8.32 -35.74 -6.52
N GLY A 578 8.19 -34.67 -7.31
CA GLY A 578 8.89 -33.42 -7.05
C GLY A 578 8.10 -32.37 -6.27
N ALA A 579 6.77 -32.32 -6.43
CA ALA A 579 5.99 -31.24 -5.82
C ALA A 579 5.82 -31.41 -4.30
N GLY A 580 5.59 -30.29 -3.62
CA GLY A 580 5.34 -30.20 -2.20
C GLY A 580 6.61 -30.01 -1.38
N ALA A 581 6.44 -30.02 -0.07
CA ALA A 581 7.48 -29.66 0.86
C ALA A 581 8.29 -30.92 1.25
N THR A 582 9.61 -30.81 1.16
CA THR A 582 10.58 -31.87 1.48
C THR A 582 10.99 -31.82 2.97
N LEU A 583 9.98 -31.76 3.84
CA LEU A 583 10.09 -31.48 5.28
C LEU A 583 10.18 -32.72 6.15
#